data_AF-A0A660Y4M2-F1
#
_entry.id   AF-A0A660Y4M2-F1
#
_cell.length_a   1.000
_cell.length_b   1.000
_cell.length_c   1.000
_cell.angle_alpha   90.00
_cell.angle_beta   90.00
_cell.angle_gamma   90.00
#
_symmetry.space_group_name_H-M   'P 1'
#
loop_
_entity.id
_entity.type
_entity.pdbx_description
1 polymer ?
#
loop_
_entity_poly.entity_id
_entity_poly.type
_entity_poly.pdbx_seq_one_letter_code
_entity_poly.pdbx_strand_id
1 'polypeptide(L)'
;MLDWPEVRRQIDEMLREREARRKELLGRVGRAFGIWGKVQDRIETLSKKVDGSRVLWPVARPLRKGEPQSAPERPDQISVLAADGSQIYPDRHEVVPCYLVHIGRVVIHYG
;
A
#
# COMPACT_ATOMS: atom_id res chain seq x y z
N MET A 1 16.26 -15.92 23.12
CA MET A 1 16.14 -16.96 22.07
C MET A 1 14.87 -16.69 21.29
N LEU A 2 14.88 -16.73 19.96
CA LEU A 2 13.67 -16.52 19.16
C LEU A 2 12.64 -17.62 19.46
N ASP A 3 11.38 -17.23 19.70
CA ASP A 3 10.27 -18.17 19.86
C ASP A 3 9.70 -18.51 18.48
N TRP A 4 10.16 -19.63 17.92
CA TRP A 4 9.77 -20.07 16.58
C TRP A 4 8.28 -20.39 16.43
N PRO A 5 7.61 -21.05 17.39
CA PRO A 5 6.15 -21.18 17.39
C PRO A 5 5.41 -19.84 17.28
N GLU A 6 5.82 -18.83 18.06
CA GLU A 6 5.18 -17.52 18.04
C GLU A 6 5.42 -16.79 16.72
N VAL A 7 6.65 -16.82 16.19
CA VAL A 7 6.95 -16.23 14.87
C VAL A 7 6.15 -16.90 13.75
N ARG A 8 6.02 -18.23 13.77
CA ARG A 8 5.18 -18.95 12.80
C ARG A 8 3.72 -18.52 12.89
N ARG A 9 3.18 -18.40 14.09
CA ARG A 9 1.80 -17.91 14.32
C ARG A 9 1.58 -16.52 13.73
N GLN A 10 2.54 -15.61 13.93
CA GLN A 10 2.50 -14.25 13.37
C GLN A 10 2.55 -14.25 11.84
N ILE A 11 3.41 -15.07 11.23
CA ILE A 11 3.48 -15.20 9.76
C ILE A 11 2.15 -15.72 9.20
N ASP A 12 1.57 -16.76 9.82
CA ASP A 12 0.29 -17.33 9.39
C ASP A 12 -0.86 -16.32 9.52
N GLU A 13 -0.85 -15.50 10.58
CA GLU A 13 -1.80 -14.40 10.77
C GLU A 13 -1.66 -13.32 9.70
N MET A 14 -0.43 -12.87 9.42
CA MET A 14 -0.14 -11.91 8.35
C MET A 14 -0.58 -12.42 6.98
N LEU A 15 -0.43 -13.72 6.70
CA LEU A 15 -0.88 -14.34 5.45
C LEU A 15 -2.41 -14.31 5.33
N ARG A 16 -3.13 -14.69 6.38
CA ARG A 16 -4.60 -14.63 6.43
C ARG A 16 -5.12 -13.21 6.22
N GLU A 17 -4.51 -12.22 6.89
CA GLU A 17 -4.90 -10.82 6.68
C GLU A 17 -4.61 -10.33 5.25
N ARG A 18 -3.49 -10.75 4.66
CA ARG A 18 -3.15 -10.43 3.26
C ARG A 18 -4.19 -10.98 2.29
N GLU A 19 -4.64 -12.21 2.48
CA GLU A 19 -5.70 -12.81 1.67
C GLU A 19 -7.04 -12.09 1.84
N ALA A 20 -7.44 -11.80 3.08
CA ALA A 20 -8.66 -11.06 3.37
C ALA A 20 -8.65 -9.66 2.72
N ARG A 21 -7.55 -8.91 2.88
CA ARG A 21 -7.36 -7.59 2.24
C ARG A 21 -7.41 -7.69 0.72
N ARG A 22 -6.81 -8.73 0.12
CA ARG A 22 -6.87 -8.95 -1.33
C ARG A 22 -8.30 -9.17 -1.80
N LYS A 23 -9.07 -10.01 -1.10
CA LYS A 23 -10.49 -10.28 -1.43
C LYS A 23 -11.33 -9.01 -1.33
N GLU A 24 -11.15 -8.23 -0.27
CA GLU A 24 -11.85 -6.96 -0.09
C GLU A 24 -11.49 -5.97 -1.20
N LEU A 25 -10.20 -5.83 -1.51
CA LEU A 25 -9.70 -4.95 -2.57
C LEU A 25 -10.32 -5.32 -3.93
N LEU A 26 -10.31 -6.60 -4.30
CA LEU A 26 -10.91 -7.05 -5.55
C LEU A 26 -12.42 -6.79 -5.60
N GLY A 27 -13.12 -6.97 -4.47
CA GLY A 27 -14.53 -6.60 -4.35
C GLY A 27 -14.78 -5.10 -4.52
N ARG A 28 -13.93 -4.25 -3.93
CA ARG A 28 -14.00 -2.78 -4.08
C ARG A 28 -13.73 -2.35 -5.52
N VAL A 29 -12.71 -2.94 -6.15
CA VAL A 29 -12.35 -2.69 -7.55
C VAL A 29 -13.49 -3.11 -8.48
N GLY A 30 -14.10 -4.28 -8.26
CA GLY A 30 -15.27 -4.72 -9.03
C GLY A 30 -16.45 -3.76 -8.93
N ARG A 31 -16.77 -3.27 -7.72
CA ARG A 31 -17.80 -2.24 -7.54
C ARG A 31 -17.45 -0.93 -8.24
N ALA A 32 -16.19 -0.48 -8.13
CA ALA A 32 -15.72 0.73 -8.79
C ALA A 32 -15.87 0.64 -10.31
N PHE A 33 -15.48 -0.48 -10.92
CA PHE A 33 -15.68 -0.73 -12.36
C PHE A 33 -17.16 -0.79 -12.73
N GLY A 34 -18.00 -1.43 -11.92
CA GLY A 34 -19.44 -1.49 -12.15
C GLY A 34 -20.13 -0.12 -12.10
N ILE A 35 -19.69 0.77 -11.19
CA ILE A 35 -20.17 2.16 -11.14
C ILE A 35 -19.62 2.95 -12.33
N TRP A 36 -18.33 2.84 -12.59
CA TRP A 36 -17.66 3.53 -13.69
C TRP A 36 -18.30 3.19 -15.05
N GLY A 37 -18.57 1.92 -15.30
CA GLY A 37 -19.22 1.45 -16.53
C GLY A 37 -20.59 2.09 -16.80
N LYS A 38 -21.33 2.48 -15.74
CA LYS A 38 -22.63 3.16 -15.86
C LYS A 38 -22.51 4.66 -16.15
N VAL A 39 -21.38 5.27 -15.80
CA VAL A 39 -21.21 6.74 -15.84
C VAL A 39 -20.20 7.22 -16.88
N GLN A 40 -19.35 6.32 -17.39
CA GLN A 40 -18.26 6.65 -18.32
C GLN A 40 -18.71 7.35 -19.60
N ASP A 41 -19.93 7.09 -20.08
CA ASP A 41 -20.49 7.75 -21.27
C ASP A 41 -20.91 9.20 -21.03
N ARG A 42 -20.96 9.64 -19.77
CA ARG A 42 -21.38 10.99 -19.36
C ARG A 42 -20.21 11.82 -18.81
N ILE A 43 -18.99 11.54 -19.29
CA ILE A 43 -17.76 12.12 -18.75
C ILE A 43 -17.70 13.65 -18.84
N GLU A 44 -18.24 14.22 -19.92
CA GLU A 44 -18.33 15.66 -20.14
C GLU A 44 -19.26 16.32 -19.11
N THR A 45 -20.39 15.68 -18.83
CA THR A 45 -21.35 16.12 -17.80
C THR A 45 -20.73 16.03 -16.41
N LEU A 46 -19.96 14.98 -16.12
CA LEU A 46 -19.24 14.85 -14.85
C LEU A 46 -18.17 15.93 -14.70
N SER A 47 -17.41 16.22 -15.76
CA SER A 47 -16.41 17.29 -15.76
C SER A 47 -17.04 18.65 -15.47
N LYS A 48 -18.14 18.99 -16.16
CA LYS A 48 -18.90 20.23 -15.90
C LYS A 48 -19.40 20.32 -14.46
N LYS A 49 -19.81 19.21 -13.86
CA LYS A 49 -20.22 19.17 -12.44
C LYS A 49 -19.04 19.40 -11.49
N VAL A 50 -17.87 18.87 -11.79
CA VAL A 50 -16.65 19.11 -11.00
C VAL A 50 -16.26 20.58 -11.11
N ASP A 51 -16.26 21.16 -12.30
CA ASP A 51 -15.90 22.57 -12.54
C ASP A 51 -16.89 23.54 -11.87
N GLY A 52 -18.18 23.19 -11.86
CA GLY A 52 -19.22 23.97 -11.18
C GLY A 52 -19.31 23.75 -9.66
N SER A 53 -18.51 22.83 -9.11
CA SER A 53 -18.59 22.45 -7.70
C SER A 53 -17.84 23.45 -6.81
N ARG A 54 -18.51 23.94 -5.77
CA ARG A 54 -17.91 24.79 -4.72
C ARG A 54 -17.60 24.00 -3.46
N VAL A 55 -16.84 22.92 -3.61
CA VAL A 55 -16.43 22.07 -2.48
C VAL A 55 -15.08 22.52 -1.93
N LEU A 56 -14.88 22.33 -0.62
CA LEU A 56 -13.66 22.72 0.08
C LEU A 56 -12.45 21.83 -0.24
N TRP A 57 -12.67 20.71 -0.95
CA TRP A 57 -11.64 19.76 -1.33
C TRP A 57 -11.65 19.52 -2.84
N PRO A 58 -10.48 19.39 -3.49
CA PRO A 58 -10.40 19.10 -4.91
C PRO A 58 -11.04 17.73 -5.20
N VAL A 59 -11.94 17.69 -6.18
CA VAL A 59 -12.58 16.46 -6.65
C VAL A 59 -11.86 16.00 -7.91
N ALA A 60 -11.59 14.70 -8.01
CA ALA A 60 -10.97 14.11 -9.18
C ALA A 60 -11.81 14.36 -10.44
N ARG A 61 -11.20 14.97 -11.46
CA ARG A 61 -11.82 15.21 -12.77
C ARG A 61 -11.55 14.01 -13.70
N PRO A 62 -12.59 13.38 -14.25
CA PRO A 62 -12.39 12.30 -15.19
C PRO A 62 -11.92 12.85 -16.55
N LEU A 63 -10.74 12.42 -17.01
CA LEU A 63 -10.11 12.95 -18.23
C LEU A 63 -10.53 12.23 -19.52
N ARG A 64 -10.76 10.92 -19.42
CA ARG A 64 -11.09 10.05 -20.56
C ARG A 64 -11.93 8.86 -20.10
N LYS A 65 -12.60 8.20 -21.04
CA LYS A 65 -13.22 6.90 -20.77
C LYS A 65 -12.13 5.93 -20.31
N GLY A 66 -12.48 5.06 -19.36
CA GLY A 66 -11.54 4.09 -18.82
C GLY A 66 -11.40 2.95 -19.81
N GLU A 67 -10.27 2.88 -20.52
CA GLU A 67 -9.94 1.74 -21.36
C GLU A 67 -9.08 0.75 -20.55
N PRO A 68 -9.35 -0.55 -20.61
CA PRO A 68 -8.47 -1.55 -20.03
C PRO A 68 -7.08 -1.42 -20.64
N GLN A 69 -6.07 -1.17 -19.81
CA GLN A 69 -4.68 -1.25 -20.23
C GLN A 69 -4.07 -2.51 -19.66
N SER A 70 -3.35 -3.24 -20.51
CA SER A 70 -2.53 -4.35 -20.06
C SER A 70 -1.53 -3.85 -19.03
N ALA A 71 -1.35 -4.61 -17.95
CA ALA A 71 -0.26 -4.36 -17.03
C ALA A 71 1.07 -4.45 -17.80
N PRO A 72 2.07 -3.63 -17.46
CA PRO A 72 3.40 -3.79 -18.03
C PRO A 72 3.94 -5.19 -17.73
N GLU A 73 4.82 -5.68 -18.60
CA GLU A 73 5.50 -6.95 -18.37
C GLU A 73 6.29 -6.91 -17.06
N ARG A 74 6.27 -8.02 -16.33
CA ARG A 74 7.03 -8.14 -15.09
C ARG A 74 8.53 -8.16 -15.45
N PRO A 75 9.38 -7.37 -14.78
CA PRO A 75 10.83 -7.47 -14.98
C PRO A 75 11.35 -8.88 -14.68
N ASP A 76 12.24 -9.38 -15.54
CA ASP A 76 12.89 -10.69 -15.36
C ASP A 76 13.70 -10.76 -14.06
N GLN A 77 14.27 -9.62 -13.65
CA GLN A 77 15.08 -9.50 -12.44
C GLN A 77 14.58 -8.33 -11.59
N ILE A 78 14.38 -8.60 -10.31
CA ILE A 78 13.96 -7.63 -9.30
C ILE A 78 14.90 -7.74 -8.11
N SER A 79 15.53 -6.63 -7.74
CA SER A 79 16.31 -6.54 -6.51
C SER A 79 15.51 -5.76 -5.47
N VAL A 80 15.23 -6.39 -4.34
CA VAL A 80 14.56 -5.77 -3.19
C VAL A 80 15.63 -5.47 -2.14
N LEU A 81 15.75 -4.20 -1.80
CA LEU A 81 16.61 -3.73 -0.72
C LEU A 81 15.73 -3.19 0.40
N ALA A 82 15.87 -3.77 1.59
CA ALA A 82 15.18 -3.30 2.78
C ALA A 82 16.20 -3.02 3.87
N ALA A 83 16.02 -1.90 4.58
CA ALA A 83 16.74 -1.58 5.79
C ALA A 83 15.71 -1.22 6.86
N ASP A 84 15.91 -1.76 8.06
CA ASP A 84 15.10 -1.42 9.23
C ASP A 84 16.04 -1.22 10.41
N GLY A 85 15.63 -0.39 11.36
CA GLY A 85 16.43 -0.12 12.53
C GLY A 85 15.58 0.29 13.70
N SER A 86 16.08 -0.02 14.89
CA SER A 86 15.48 0.43 16.14
C SER A 86 16.53 1.06 17.03
N GLN A 87 16.09 1.89 17.95
CA GLN A 87 16.99 2.55 18.87
C GLN A 87 16.36 2.76 20.24
N ILE A 88 17.21 2.70 21.27
CA ILE A 88 16.89 3.03 22.65
C ILE A 88 17.72 4.26 22.98
N TYR A 89 17.04 5.36 23.26
CA TYR A 89 17.68 6.61 23.66
C TYR A 89 18.20 6.53 25.10
N PRO A 90 19.23 7.31 25.46
CA PRO A 90 19.67 7.43 26.83
C PRO A 90 18.54 7.96 27.73
N ASP A 91 18.42 7.38 28.92
CA ASP A 91 17.62 7.98 29.98
C ASP A 91 18.35 9.22 30.53
N ARG A 92 17.60 10.30 30.73
CA ARG A 92 18.13 11.57 31.23
C ARG A 92 18.38 11.55 32.75
N HIS A 93 17.87 10.55 33.45
CA HIS A 93 17.98 10.42 34.90
C HIS A 93 19.03 9.37 35.32
N GLU A 94 19.65 8.68 34.37
CA GLU A 94 20.71 7.71 34.64
C GLU A 94 22.08 8.39 34.77
N VAL A 95 22.92 7.83 35.65
CA VAL A 95 24.25 8.39 35.98
C VAL A 95 25.23 8.28 34.81
N VAL A 96 25.03 7.30 33.92
CA VAL A 96 25.85 7.08 32.73
C VAL A 96 24.94 7.03 31.49
N PRO A 97 25.13 7.90 30.49
CA PRO A 97 24.32 7.89 29.28
C PRO A 97 24.73 6.72 28.39
N CYS A 98 23.89 5.69 28.31
CA CYS A 98 24.03 4.58 27.37
C CYS A 98 22.90 4.61 26.35
N TYR A 99 23.17 4.23 25.10
CA TYR A 99 22.17 4.08 24.06
C TYR A 99 22.41 2.81 23.25
N LEU A 100 21.37 2.36 22.55
CA LEU A 100 21.43 1.19 21.68
C LEU A 100 20.87 1.56 20.31
N VAL A 101 21.58 1.18 19.26
CA VAL A 101 21.10 1.29 17.87
C VAL A 101 21.25 -0.07 17.22
N HIS A 102 20.15 -0.59 16.69
CA HIS A 102 20.12 -1.79 15.89
C HIS A 102 19.85 -1.40 14.43
N ILE A 103 20.65 -1.94 13.51
CA ILE A 103 20.47 -1.74 12.07
C ILE A 103 20.45 -3.12 11.39
N GLY A 104 19.32 -3.44 10.77
CA GLY A 104 19.14 -4.60 9.91
C GLY A 104 19.10 -4.18 8.44
N ARG A 105 19.70 -5.01 7.58
CA ARG A 105 19.60 -4.87 6.13
C ARG A 105 19.33 -6.23 5.49
N VAL A 106 18.52 -6.23 4.44
CA VAL A 106 18.19 -7.40 3.65
C VAL A 106 18.27 -7.04 2.18
N VAL A 107 18.98 -7.86 1.41
CA VAL A 107 19.07 -7.76 -0.05
C VAL A 107 18.54 -9.07 -0.61
N ILE A 108 17.50 -9.01 -1.44
CA ILE A 108 16.95 -10.20 -2.10
C ILE A 108 16.89 -9.94 -3.60
N HIS A 109 17.49 -10.83 -4.37
CA HIS A 109 17.37 -10.86 -5.82
C HIS A 109 16.34 -11.92 -6.20
N TYR A 110 15.31 -11.53 -6.95
CA TYR A 110 14.26 -12.39 -7.48
C TYR A 110 14.31 -12.35 -9.01
N GLY A 111 14.38 -13.51 -9.65
CA GLY A 111 14.53 -13.63 -11.11
C GLY A 111 15.37 -14.83 -11.47
#